data_AF-A0AAN3VUZ4-F1
#
_entry.id   AF-A0AAN3VUZ4-F1
#
_cell.length_a   1.000
_cell.length_b   1.000
_cell.length_c   1.000
_cell.angle_alpha   90.00
_cell.angle_beta   90.00
_cell.angle_gamma   90.00
#
_symmetry.space_group_name_H-M   'P 1'
#
loop_
_entity.id
_entity.type
_entity.pdbx_description
1 polymer ?
#
loop_
_entity_poly.entity_id
_entity_poly.type
_entity_poly.pdbx_seq_one_letter_code
_entity_poly.pdbx_strand_id
1 'polypeptide(L)'
;MKKIFLIVIFFLAMIRGSAYIATKDIISYYSPLEIIFFRFFTTGLILSIFFWKKLKQIKVSETIFGFFAGISLFLAFGFQTYGLKFTSVSKQSFLTSLYIIMIPFIQFLFFKKKFQKIVYFSFVSILIGLFF
;
A
#
# COMPACT_ATOMS: atom_id res chain seq x y z
N MET A 1 11.51 17.99 -14.67
CA MET A 1 11.47 16.79 -13.81
C MET A 1 10.34 16.82 -12.76
N LYS A 2 10.21 17.86 -11.92
CA LYS A 2 9.13 17.93 -10.89
C LYS A 2 7.69 17.81 -11.44
N LYS A 3 7.38 18.46 -12.58
CA LYS A 3 6.03 18.36 -13.20
C LYS A 3 5.67 16.94 -13.65
N ILE A 4 6.62 16.20 -14.23
CA ILE A 4 6.39 14.80 -14.68
C ILE A 4 6.12 13.90 -13.46
N PHE A 5 6.88 14.09 -12.38
CA PHE A 5 6.67 13.35 -11.14
C PHE A 5 5.25 13.56 -10.56
N LEU A 6 4.76 14.80 -10.54
CA LEU A 6 3.41 15.13 -10.08
C LEU A 6 2.33 14.44 -10.93
N ILE A 7 2.52 14.38 -12.25
CA ILE A 7 1.60 13.68 -13.15
C ILE A 7 1.58 12.18 -12.85
N VAL A 8 2.75 11.56 -12.65
CA VAL A 8 2.84 10.13 -12.36
C VAL A 8 2.16 9.75 -11.04
N ILE A 9 2.39 10.51 -9.95
CA ILE A 9 1.74 10.23 -8.66
C ILE A 9 0.23 10.44 -8.71
N PHE A 10 -0.24 11.39 -9.53
CA PHE A 10 -1.67 11.63 -9.74
C PHE A 10 -2.33 10.44 -10.42
N PHE A 11 -1.76 9.93 -11.51
CA PHE A 11 -2.25 8.72 -12.17
C PHE A 11 -2.19 7.49 -11.25
N LEU A 12 -1.11 7.33 -10.48
CA LEU A 12 -1.01 6.27 -9.48
C LEU A 12 -2.12 6.36 -8.43
N ALA A 13 -2.44 7.56 -7.94
CA ALA A 13 -3.53 7.77 -7.00
C ALA A 13 -4.89 7.40 -7.61
N MET A 14 -5.14 7.78 -8.87
CA MET A 14 -6.37 7.39 -9.58
C MET A 14 -6.49 5.87 -9.72
N ILE A 15 -5.43 5.20 -10.17
CA ILE A 15 -5.39 3.74 -10.34
C ILE A 15 -5.61 3.04 -9.00
N ARG A 16 -4.99 3.54 -7.91
CA ARG A 16 -5.17 2.97 -6.57
C ARG A 16 -6.60 3.15 -6.06
N GLY A 17 -7.20 4.32 -6.27
CA GLY A 17 -8.57 4.62 -5.88
C GLY A 17 -9.58 3.73 -6.60
N SER A 18 -9.50 3.65 -7.94
CA SER A 18 -10.38 2.80 -8.74
C SER A 18 -10.21 1.31 -8.44
N ALA A 19 -8.98 0.86 -8.15
CA ALA A 19 -8.71 -0.52 -7.76
C ALA A 19 -9.45 -0.93 -6.47
N TYR A 20 -9.63 -0.03 -5.51
CA TYR A 20 -10.41 -0.34 -4.30
C TYR A 20 -11.90 -0.53 -4.59
N ILE A 21 -12.46 0.24 -5.54
CA ILE A 21 -13.84 0.08 -6.00
C ILE A 21 -14.00 -1.30 -6.64
N ALA A 22 -13.15 -1.61 -7.63
CA ALA A 22 -13.18 -2.91 -8.31
C ALA A 22 -12.99 -4.08 -7.33
N THR A 23 -12.08 -3.95 -6.36
CA THR A 23 -11.86 -5.00 -5.35
C THR A 23 -13.06 -5.16 -4.44
N LYS A 24 -13.76 -4.09 -4.08
CA LYS A 24 -14.98 -4.16 -3.26
C LYS A 24 -16.09 -4.92 -3.96
N ASP A 25 -16.25 -4.71 -5.27
CA ASP A 25 -17.23 -5.44 -6.08
C ASP A 25 -16.91 -6.94 -6.14
N ILE A 26 -15.64 -7.28 -6.38
CA ILE A 26 -15.16 -8.67 -6.52
C ILE A 26 -15.23 -9.44 -5.18
N ILE A 27 -15.03 -8.79 -4.03
CA ILE A 27 -15.13 -9.42 -2.69
C ILE A 27 -16.52 -10.01 -2.43
N SER A 28 -17.56 -9.55 -3.13
CA SER A 28 -18.91 -10.11 -3.00
C SER A 28 -19.05 -11.49 -3.66
N TYR A 29 -18.17 -11.82 -4.61
CA TYR A 29 -18.18 -13.07 -5.37
C TYR A 29 -17.06 -14.03 -4.95
N TYR A 30 -15.90 -13.50 -4.53
CA TYR A 30 -14.70 -14.27 -4.19
C TYR A 30 -14.21 -13.95 -2.79
N SER A 31 -13.60 -14.94 -2.13
CA SER A 31 -12.99 -14.73 -0.82
C SER A 31 -11.80 -13.76 -0.92
N PRO A 32 -11.57 -12.87 0.06
CA PRO A 32 -10.43 -11.95 0.06
C PRO A 32 -9.08 -12.64 -0.19
N LEU A 33 -8.87 -13.86 0.33
CA LEU A 33 -7.65 -14.63 0.12
C LEU A 33 -7.46 -15.05 -1.34
N GLU A 34 -8.54 -15.43 -2.03
CA GLU A 34 -8.48 -15.85 -3.44
C GLU A 34 -8.10 -14.65 -4.32
N ILE A 35 -8.69 -13.48 -4.05
CA ILE A 35 -8.38 -12.24 -4.75
C ILE A 35 -6.90 -11.89 -4.59
N ILE A 36 -6.39 -11.95 -3.35
CA ILE A 36 -4.99 -11.65 -3.06
C ILE A 36 -4.07 -12.68 -3.74
N PHE A 37 -4.42 -13.96 -3.68
CA PHE A 37 -3.64 -15.03 -4.31
C PHE A 37 -3.50 -14.78 -5.80
N PHE A 38 -4.61 -14.57 -6.52
CA PHE A 38 -4.58 -14.26 -7.96
C PHE A 38 -3.80 -12.97 -8.24
N ARG A 39 -3.94 -11.93 -7.41
CA ARG A 39 -3.23 -10.67 -7.61
C ARG A 39 -1.72 -10.81 -7.45
N PHE A 40 -1.25 -11.50 -6.41
CA PHE A 40 0.18 -11.75 -6.21
C PHE A 40 0.75 -12.74 -7.22
N PHE A 41 -0.04 -13.76 -7.62
CA PHE A 41 0.37 -14.73 -8.62
C PHE A 41 0.55 -14.08 -10.00
N THR A 42 -0.44 -13.32 -10.47
CA THR A 42 -0.35 -12.58 -11.75
C THR A 42 0.77 -11.54 -11.73
N THR A 43 0.90 -10.77 -10.64
CA THR A 43 1.99 -9.79 -10.49
C THR A 43 3.36 -10.49 -10.50
N GLY A 44 3.49 -11.60 -9.78
CA GLY A 44 4.71 -12.39 -9.72
C GLY A 44 5.11 -12.96 -11.08
N LEU A 45 4.17 -13.50 -11.85
CA LEU A 45 4.42 -13.99 -13.20
C LEU A 45 4.88 -12.86 -14.14
N ILE A 46 4.14 -11.74 -14.17
CA ILE A 46 4.46 -10.60 -15.04
C ILE A 46 5.85 -10.04 -14.72
N LEU A 47 6.15 -9.80 -13.44
CA LEU A 47 7.45 -9.29 -13.02
C LEU A 47 8.57 -10.30 -13.30
N SER A 48 8.31 -11.60 -13.13
CA SER A 48 9.31 -12.63 -13.41
C SER A 48 9.67 -12.69 -14.88
N ILE A 49 8.67 -12.56 -15.78
CA ILE A 49 8.89 -12.53 -17.23
C ILE A 49 9.70 -11.27 -17.62
N PHE A 50 9.30 -10.10 -17.12
CA PHE A 50 9.92 -8.83 -17.52
C PHE A 50 11.35 -8.68 -16.98
N PHE A 51 11.61 -9.16 -15.77
CA PHE A 51 12.90 -9.02 -15.08
C PHE A 51 13.70 -10.32 -15.04
N TRP A 52 13.40 -11.31 -15.88
CA TRP A 52 14.04 -12.64 -15.84
C TRP A 52 15.57 -12.58 -15.92
N LYS A 53 16.12 -11.62 -16.67
CA LYS A 53 17.58 -11.40 -16.77
C LYS A 53 18.19 -10.89 -15.46
N LYS A 54 17.48 -10.05 -14.72
CA LYS A 54 17.92 -9.53 -13.42
C LYS A 54 17.75 -10.55 -12.31
N LEU A 55 16.73 -11.41 -12.39
CA LEU A 55 16.51 -12.50 -11.43
C LEU A 55 17.69 -13.49 -11.37
N LYS A 56 18.38 -13.72 -12.49
CA LYS A 56 19.57 -14.61 -12.54
C LYS A 56 20.80 -14.06 -11.81
N GLN A 57 20.84 -12.77 -11.49
CA GLN A 57 21.98 -12.12 -10.83
C GLN A 57 21.76 -11.88 -9.33
N ILE A 58 20.63 -12.33 -8.79
CA ILE A 58 20.25 -12.10 -7.39
C ILE A 58 21.09 -12.98 -6.47
N LYS A 59 21.63 -12.37 -5.40
CA LYS A 59 22.34 -13.09 -4.34
C LYS A 59 21.35 -13.76 -3.40
N VAL A 60 21.76 -14.89 -2.79
CA VAL A 60 20.92 -15.63 -1.82
C VAL A 60 20.47 -14.74 -0.64
N SER A 61 21.33 -13.83 -0.18
CA SER A 61 20.98 -12.87 0.87
C SER A 61 19.84 -11.92 0.45
N GLU A 62 19.86 -11.44 -0.79
CA GLU A 62 18.81 -10.58 -1.34
C GLU A 62 17.48 -11.33 -1.49
N THR A 63 17.53 -12.61 -1.84
CA THR A 63 16.34 -13.47 -1.88
C THR A 63 15.70 -13.64 -0.50
N ILE A 64 16.50 -13.80 0.56
CA ILE A 64 15.98 -13.91 1.93
C ILE A 64 15.28 -12.60 2.36
N PHE A 65 15.91 -11.44 2.13
CA PHE A 65 15.27 -10.14 2.42
C PHE A 65 14.02 -9.93 1.56
N GLY A 66 14.06 -10.30 0.28
CA GLY A 66 12.92 -10.26 -0.62
C GLY A 66 11.77 -11.15 -0.15
N PHE A 67 12.08 -12.33 0.39
CA PHE A 67 11.08 -13.26 0.94
C PHE A 67 10.38 -12.68 2.17
N PHE A 68 11.13 -12.15 3.14
CA PHE A 68 10.55 -11.49 4.32
C PHE A 68 9.73 -10.25 3.93
N ALA A 69 10.23 -9.43 3.00
CA ALA A 69 9.48 -8.29 2.47
C ALA A 69 8.19 -8.73 1.76
N GLY A 70 8.25 -9.82 0.98
CA GLY A 70 7.10 -10.41 0.30
C GLY A 70 6.03 -10.90 1.26
N ILE A 71 6.40 -11.62 2.31
CA ILE A 71 5.48 -12.06 3.36
C ILE A 71 4.84 -10.85 4.07
N SER A 72 5.65 -9.86 4.45
CA SER A 72 5.14 -8.64 5.08
C SER A 72 4.13 -7.92 4.19
N LEU A 73 4.43 -7.82 2.89
CA LEU A 73 3.55 -7.20 1.91
C LEU A 73 2.27 -8.00 1.70
N PHE A 74 2.36 -9.33 1.66
CA PHE A 74 1.20 -10.23 1.57
C PHE A 74 0.28 -10.05 2.77
N LEU A 75 0.83 -10.05 3.99
CA LEU A 75 0.06 -9.81 5.22
C LEU A 75 -0.59 -8.42 5.22
N ALA A 76 0.17 -7.38 4.86
CA ALA A 76 -0.35 -6.01 4.77
C ALA A 76 -1.52 -5.91 3.79
N PHE A 77 -1.41 -6.51 2.60
CA PHE A 77 -2.50 -6.55 1.63
C PHE A 77 -3.65 -7.48 2.06
N GLY A 78 -3.35 -8.55 2.80
CA GLY A 78 -4.29 -9.36 3.55
C GLY A 78 -5.19 -8.51 4.41
N PHE A 79 -4.61 -7.85 5.41
CA PHE A 79 -5.33 -6.96 6.31
C PHE A 79 -6.07 -5.85 5.57
N GLN A 80 -5.45 -5.28 4.53
CA GLN A 80 -6.09 -4.24 3.72
C GLN A 80 -7.35 -4.79 3.02
N THR A 81 -7.27 -5.91 2.32
CA THR A 81 -8.40 -6.48 1.55
C THR A 81 -9.49 -7.03 2.47
N TYR A 82 -9.11 -7.66 3.58
CA TYR A 82 -10.05 -8.07 4.62
C TYR A 82 -10.73 -6.87 5.28
N GLY A 83 -10.00 -5.81 5.58
CA GLY A 83 -10.56 -4.56 6.09
C GLY A 83 -11.56 -3.94 5.12
N LEU A 84 -11.28 -4.01 3.82
CA LEU A 84 -12.20 -3.55 2.77
C LEU A 84 -13.50 -4.38 2.72
N LYS A 85 -13.49 -5.65 3.13
CA LYS A 85 -14.73 -6.44 3.25
C LYS A 85 -15.70 -5.81 4.25
N PHE A 86 -15.19 -5.40 5.42
CA PHE A 86 -16.00 -4.85 6.51
C PHE A 86 -16.23 -3.34 6.45
N THR A 87 -15.47 -2.61 5.62
CA THR A 87 -15.54 -1.14 5.52
C THR A 87 -16.01 -0.69 4.12
N SER A 88 -16.32 0.60 3.98
CA SER A 88 -16.58 1.19 2.67
C SER A 88 -15.27 1.55 1.97
N VAL A 89 -15.31 1.68 0.64
CA VAL A 89 -14.16 2.13 -0.16
C VAL A 89 -13.62 3.47 0.34
N SER A 90 -14.52 4.40 0.72
CA SER A 90 -14.14 5.72 1.26
C SER A 90 -13.37 5.60 2.58
N LYS A 91 -13.86 4.79 3.53
CA LYS A 91 -13.18 4.55 4.82
C LYS A 91 -11.83 3.88 4.62
N GLN A 92 -11.74 2.93 3.69
CA GLN A 92 -10.48 2.26 3.36
C GLN A 92 -9.42 3.21 2.79
N SER A 93 -9.81 4.05 1.83
CA SER A 93 -8.88 5.04 1.26
C SER A 93 -8.45 6.07 2.30
N PHE A 94 -9.35 6.44 3.21
CA PHE A 94 -9.04 7.34 4.31
C PHE A 94 -8.02 6.73 5.30
N LEU A 95 -8.23 5.48 5.72
CA LEU A 95 -7.29 4.72 6.56
C LEU A 95 -5.91 4.58 5.89
N THR A 96 -5.89 4.48 4.57
CA THR A 96 -4.63 4.47 3.81
C THR A 96 -3.97 5.86 3.87
N SER A 97 -4.70 6.97 3.70
CA SER A 97 -4.08 8.30 3.85
C SER A 97 -3.56 8.59 5.28
N LEU A 98 -4.16 7.98 6.30
CA LEU A 98 -3.69 8.06 7.71
C LEU A 98 -2.26 7.55 7.91
N TYR A 99 -1.82 6.52 7.18
CA TYR A 99 -0.45 6.00 7.34
C TYR A 99 0.60 7.08 7.05
N ILE A 100 0.28 8.06 6.19
CA ILE A 100 1.19 9.16 5.82
C ILE A 100 1.57 9.98 7.04
N ILE A 101 0.65 10.14 8.00
CA ILE A 101 0.96 10.76 9.28
C ILE A 101 1.71 9.78 10.18
N MET A 102 1.41 8.49 10.18
CA MET A 102 2.12 7.52 11.01
C MET A 102 3.62 7.42 10.67
N ILE A 103 4.02 7.61 9.41
CA ILE A 103 5.43 7.54 8.99
C ILE A 103 6.36 8.47 9.80
N PRO A 104 6.13 9.79 9.91
CA PRO A 104 6.96 10.66 10.74
C PRO A 104 6.92 10.30 12.22
N PHE A 105 5.82 9.72 12.73
CA PHE A 105 5.77 9.21 14.11
C PHE A 105 6.69 8.01 14.33
N ILE A 106 6.65 7.04 13.42
CA ILE A 106 7.57 5.90 13.42
C ILE A 106 9.01 6.40 13.26
N GLN A 107 9.24 7.38 12.39
CA GLN A 107 10.56 7.96 12.18
C GLN A 107 11.08 8.68 13.43
N PHE A 108 10.23 9.38 14.17
CA PHE A 108 10.59 9.94 15.47
C PHE A 108 10.93 8.84 16.49
N LEU A 109 10.12 7.78 16.55
CA LEU A 109 10.33 6.70 17.51
C LEU A 109 11.65 5.94 17.28
N PHE A 110 11.97 5.61 16.03
CA PHE A 110 13.17 4.83 15.68
C PHE A 110 14.42 5.70 15.46
N PHE A 111 14.29 6.89 14.88
CA PHE A 111 15.42 7.74 14.51
C PHE A 111 15.55 9.01 15.36
N LYS A 112 14.68 9.22 16.36
CA LYS A 112 14.66 10.40 17.26
C LYS A 112 14.67 11.75 16.54
N LYS A 113 14.19 11.80 15.28
CA LYS A 113 14.13 13.04 14.48
C LYS A 113 12.93 13.89 14.89
N LYS A 114 13.18 15.13 15.33
CA LYS A 114 12.15 16.08 15.77
C LYS A 114 11.06 16.30 14.71
N PHE A 115 9.80 16.30 15.15
CA PHE A 115 8.65 16.57 14.29
C PHE A 115 8.65 17.99 13.75
N GLN A 116 8.32 18.13 12.46
CA GLN A 116 7.99 19.43 11.88
C GLN A 116 6.57 19.83 12.28
N LYS A 117 6.33 21.11 12.58
CA LYS A 117 5.02 21.64 13.02
C LYS A 117 3.86 21.27 12.08
N ILE A 118 4.15 21.08 10.79
CA ILE A 118 3.17 20.72 9.77
C ILE A 118 2.55 19.34 10.00
N VAL A 119 3.29 18.39 10.60
CA VAL A 119 2.79 17.05 10.92
C VAL A 119 1.70 17.11 11.98
N TYR A 120 1.79 18.07 12.91
CA TYR A 120 0.81 18.29 13.96
C TYR A 120 -0.52 18.80 13.38
N PHE A 121 -0.47 19.74 12.43
CA PHE A 121 -1.66 20.21 11.72
C PHE A 121 -2.33 19.10 10.91
N SER A 122 -1.55 18.30 10.15
CA SER A 122 -2.09 17.17 9.40
C SER A 122 -2.80 16.15 10.31
N PHE A 123 -2.24 15.88 11.49
CA PHE A 123 -2.85 14.97 12.47
C PHE A 123 -4.23 15.47 12.94
N VAL A 124 -4.34 16.76 13.28
CA VAL A 124 -5.61 17.37 13.69
C VAL A 124 -6.63 17.34 12.54
N SER A 125 -6.22 17.70 11.32
CA SER A 125 -7.12 17.69 10.15
C SER A 125 -7.66 16.29 9.85
N ILE A 126 -6.85 15.25 10.01
CA ILE A 126 -7.28 13.87 9.79
C ILE A 126 -8.18 13.37 10.93
N LEU A 127 -7.95 13.75 12.19
CA LEU A 127 -8.88 13.42 13.28
C LEU A 127 -10.27 13.98 13.00
N ILE A 128 -10.36 15.24 12.55
CA ILE A 128 -11.63 15.88 12.18
C ILE A 128 -12.28 15.13 11.01
N GLY A 129 -11.50 14.75 9.99
CA GLY A 129 -11.99 13.98 8.85
C GLY A 129 -12.38 12.53 9.17
N LEU A 130 -12.03 12.00 10.34
CA LEU A 130 -12.42 10.67 10.80
C LEU A 130 -13.82 10.66 11.42
N PHE A 131 -14.27 11.81 11.94
CA PHE A 131 -15.59 12.01 12.54
C PHE A 131 -16.70 12.35 11.52
N PHE A 132 -16.34 12.68 10.28
CA PHE A 132 -17.25 12.94 9.15
C PHE A 132 -17.18 11.83 8.11
#